data_AF-A0A2N6JXB4-F1
#
_entry.id   AF-A0A2N6JXB4-F1
#
_cell.length_a   1.000
_cell.length_b   1.000
_cell.length_c   1.000
_cell.angle_alpha   90.00
_cell.angle_beta   90.00
_cell.angle_gamma   90.00
#
_symmetry.space_group_name_H-M   'P 1'
#
loop_
_entity.id
_entity.type
_entity.pdbx_description
1 polymer ?
#
loop_
_entity_poly.entity_id
_entity_poly.type
_entity_poly.pdbx_seq_one_letter_code
_entity_poly.pdbx_strand_id
1 'polypeptide(L)' 'MIEEGIIVPLLYLVLAGAYLLVIPVAVLFYLNKRWYVASSLERAFMYFLVFFFFPGLLVLSPFVNLRPKRRQIEA' A
#
# COMPACT_ATOMS: atom_id res chain seq x y z
N MET A 1 35.99 4.96 6.12
CA MET A 1 35.04 6.05 6.46
C MET A 1 34.05 6.09 5.32
N ILE A 2 32.85 5.55 5.49
CA ILE A 2 31.83 5.68 4.43
C ILE A 2 31.39 7.14 4.48
N GLU A 3 31.55 7.85 3.35
CA GLU A 3 31.24 9.27 3.26
C GLU A 3 29.74 9.50 3.48
N GLU A 4 29.38 10.45 4.36
CA GLU A 4 27.98 10.81 4.60
C GLU A 4 27.27 11.26 3.32
N GLY A 5 28.02 11.76 2.33
CA GLY A 5 27.53 12.13 1.01
C GLY A 5 26.83 11.01 0.24
N ILE A 6 27.12 9.73 0.53
CA ILE A 6 26.45 8.58 -0.11
C ILE A 6 25.38 7.96 0.80
N ILE A 7 25.62 7.93 2.11
CA ILE A 7 24.71 7.30 3.08
C ILE A 7 23.36 8.02 3.09
N VAL A 8 23.37 9.35 3.16
CA VAL A 8 22.14 10.13 3.30
C VAL A 8 21.24 10.00 2.07
N PRO A 9 21.73 10.18 0.81
CA PRO A 9 20.89 9.96 -0.36
C PRO A 9 20.38 8.54 -0.49
N LEU A 10 21.20 7.53 -0.18
CA LEU A 10 20.77 6.14 -0.24
C LEU A 10 19.67 5.85 0.77
N LEU A 11 19.77 6.39 1.99
CA LEU A 11 18.72 6.29 3.00
C LEU A 11 17.41 6.88 2.49
N TYR A 12 17.43 8.10 1.95
CA TYR A 12 16.23 8.73 1.41
C TYR A 12 15.66 7.98 0.20
N LEU A 13 16.50 7.41 -0.66
CA LEU A 13 16.06 6.57 -1.77
C LEU A 13 15.31 5.33 -1.27
N VAL A 14 15.86 4.65 -0.25
CA VAL A 14 15.22 3.47 0.35
C VAL A 14 13.90 3.86 1.03
N LEU A 15 13.89 4.95 1.79
CA LEU A 15 12.66 5.45 2.44
C LEU A 15 11.60 5.84 1.41
N ALA A 16 11.98 6.53 0.33
CA ALA A 16 11.08 6.90 -0.75
C ALA A 16 10.53 5.66 -1.47
N GLY A 17 11.38 4.67 -1.77
CA GLY A 17 10.96 3.40 -2.36
C GLY A 17 10.00 2.62 -1.46
N ALA A 18 10.27 2.58 -0.16
CA ALA A 18 9.38 1.96 0.82
C ALA A 18 8.02 2.69 0.88
N TYR A 19 8.03 4.02 0.92
CA TYR A 19 6.85 4.87 1.04
C TYR A 19 5.98 4.88 -0.23
N LEU A 20 6.57 4.86 -1.43
CA LEU A 20 5.84 4.96 -2.70
C LEU A 20 5.44 3.61 -3.29
N LEU A 21 6.16 2.53 -2.97
CA LEU A 21 5.94 1.22 -3.60
C LEU A 21 5.63 0.13 -2.58
N VAL A 22 6.54 -0.14 -1.64
CA VAL A 22 6.44 -1.33 -0.77
C VAL A 22 5.25 -1.26 0.17
N ILE A 23 5.14 -0.16 0.94
CA ILE A 23 4.07 0.00 1.93
C ILE A 23 2.70 0.17 1.24
N PRO A 24 2.54 0.99 0.18
CA PRO A 24 1.28 1.09 -0.55
C PRO A 24 0.76 -0.25 -1.08
N VAL A 25 1.63 -1.12 -1.60
CA VAL A 25 1.24 -2.50 -1.98
C VAL A 25 0.69 -3.26 -0.78
N ALA A 26 1.37 -3.23 0.36
CA ALA A 26 0.89 -3.88 1.59
C ALA A 26 -0.46 -3.32 2.06
N VAL A 27 -0.66 -2.00 1.96
CA VAL A 27 -1.94 -1.33 2.26
C VAL A 27 -3.04 -1.85 1.34
N LEU A 28 -2.83 -1.95 0.02
CA LEU A 28 -3.83 -2.49 -0.91
C LEU A 28 -4.23 -3.93 -0.55
N PHE A 29 -3.27 -4.78 -0.18
CA PHE A 29 -3.56 -6.15 0.29
C PHE A 29 -4.38 -6.15 1.58
N TYR A 30 -4.01 -5.31 2.55
CA TYR A 30 -4.71 -5.20 3.83
C TYR A 30 -6.17 -4.73 3.63
N LEU A 31 -6.35 -3.68 2.83
CA LEU A 31 -7.67 -3.15 2.47
C LEU A 31 -8.54 -4.24 1.83
N ASN A 32 -8.04 -4.89 0.77
CA ASN A 32 -8.78 -5.93 0.05
C ASN A 32 -9.18 -7.10 0.96
N LYS A 33 -8.29 -7.52 1.86
CA LYS A 33 -8.54 -8.67 2.74
C LYS A 33 -9.62 -8.41 3.78
N ARG A 34 -9.70 -7.20 4.34
CA ARG A 34 -10.55 -6.92 5.52
C ARG A 34 -11.68 -5.93 5.25
N TRP A 35 -11.84 -5.47 4.01
CA TRP A 35 -12.82 -4.43 3.67
C TRP A 35 -14.25 -4.71 4.13
N TYR A 36 -14.70 -5.96 4.20
CA TYR A 36 -16.08 -6.29 4.59
C TYR A 36 -16.25 -6.69 6.07
N VAL A 37 -15.15 -6.84 6.81
CA VAL A 37 -15.15 -7.39 8.19
C VAL A 37 -14.48 -6.47 9.22
N ALA A 38 -13.89 -5.35 8.78
CA ALA A 38 -13.17 -4.43 9.66
C ALA A 38 -14.11 -3.73 10.66
N SER A 39 -13.64 -3.57 11.91
CA SER A 39 -14.31 -2.79 12.96
C SER A 39 -14.27 -1.28 12.68
N SER A 40 -15.00 -0.46 13.46
CA SER A 40 -15.03 1.00 13.29
C SER A 40 -13.65 1.65 13.46
N LEU A 41 -12.91 1.28 14.51
CA LEU A 41 -11.55 1.77 14.74
C LEU A 41 -10.59 1.29 13.66
N GLU A 42 -10.70 0.03 13.25
CA GLU A 42 -9.88 -0.52 12.17
C GLU A 42 -10.14 0.22 10.85
N ARG A 43 -11.40 0.54 10.55
CA ARG A 43 -11.78 1.31 9.37
C ARG A 43 -11.18 2.72 9.38
N ALA A 44 -11.23 3.40 10.51
CA ALA A 44 -10.61 4.72 10.65
C ALA A 44 -9.10 4.65 10.39
N PHE A 45 -8.42 3.64 10.96
CA PHE A 45 -7.00 3.41 10.70
C PHE A 45 -6.71 3.07 9.24
N MET A 46 -7.56 2.27 8.58
CA MET A 46 -7.46 1.99 7.14
C MET A 46 -7.53 3.28 6.31
N TYR A 47 -8.44 4.20 6.63
CA TYR A 47 -8.50 5.49 5.93
C TYR A 47 -7.27 6.35 6.19
N PHE A 48 -6.78 6.39 7.44
CA PHE A 48 -5.52 7.06 7.75
C PHE A 48 -4.37 6.54 6.87
N LEU A 49 -4.22 5.22 6.74
CA LEU A 49 -3.19 4.63 5.88
C LEU A 49 -3.35 5.02 4.41
N VAL A 50 -4.59 5.07 3.89
CA VAL A 50 -4.86 5.52 2.52
C VAL A 50 -4.41 6.97 2.31
N PHE A 51 -4.72 7.87 3.23
CA PHE A 51 -4.31 9.28 3.11
C PHE A 51 -2.80 9.45 3.32
N PHE A 52 -2.21 8.75 4.28
CA PHE A 52 -0.79 8.84 4.56
C PHE A 52 0.07 8.30 3.41
N PHE A 53 -0.39 7.27 2.69
CA PHE A 53 0.30 6.67 1.54
C PHE A 53 -0.36 6.97 0.18
N PHE A 54 -1.25 7.99 0.13
CA PHE A 54 -2.00 8.37 -1.06
C PHE A 54 -1.16 8.52 -2.33
N PRO A 55 0.00 9.21 -2.33
CA PRO A 55 0.80 9.35 -3.57
C PRO A 55 1.27 8.00 -4.12
N GLY A 56 1.67 7.06 -3.26
CA GLY A 56 2.07 5.71 -3.69
C GLY A 56 0.89 4.89 -4.21
N LEU A 57 -0.27 4.98 -3.56
CA LEU A 57 -1.49 4.33 -4.03
C LEU A 57 -1.93 4.86 -5.41
N LEU A 58 -1.75 6.16 -5.67
CA LEU A 58 -2.04 6.77 -6.96
C LEU A 58 -1.13 6.20 -8.06
N VAL A 59 0.18 6.06 -7.79
CA VAL A 59 1.15 5.45 -8.72
C VAL A 59 0.78 3.99 -9.07
N LEU A 60 0.30 3.23 -8.08
CA LEU A 60 -0.06 1.82 -8.28
C LEU A 60 -1.45 1.59 -8.88
N SER A 61 -2.33 2.60 -8.80
CA SER A 61 -3.74 2.50 -9.20
C SER A 61 -4.00 1.96 -10.62
N PRO A 62 -3.23 2.28 -11.68
CA PRO A 62 -3.50 1.73 -13.01
C PRO A 62 -3.09 0.26 -13.16
N PHE A 63 -2.27 -0.28 -12.25
CA PHE A 63 -1.71 -1.63 -12.36
C PHE A 63 -2.48 -2.67 -11.54
N VAL A 64 -3.25 -2.25 -10.55
CA VAL A 64 -3.88 -3.15 -9.57
C VAL A 64 -5.37 -3.33 -9.88
N ASN A 65 -5.77 -4.56 -10.19
CA ASN A 65 -7.17 -4.93 -10.44
C ASN A 65 -7.72 -5.79 -9.30
N LEU A 66 -8.52 -5.19 -8.41
CA LEU A 66 -9.15 -5.87 -7.28
C LEU A 66 -10.57 -6.35 -7.57
N ARG A 67 -10.88 -6.62 -8.85
CA ARG A 67 -12.20 -7.15 -9.23
C ARG A 67 -12.41 -8.53 -8.59
N PRO A 68 -13.61 -8.79 -8.02
CA PRO A 68 -13.96 -10.13 -7.56
C PRO A 68 -13.75 -11.18 -8.65
N LYS A 69 -13.18 -12.32 -8.27
CA LYS A 69 -13.03 -13.46 -9.18
C LYS A 69 -14.42 -14.00 -9.53
N ARG A 70 -14.56 -14.50 -10.75
CA ARG A 70 -15.82 -15.14 -11.18
C ARG A 70 -16.12 -16.32 -10.26
N ARG A 71 -17.35 -16.37 -9.75
CA ARG A 71 -17.85 -17.51 -8.99
C ARG A 71 -18.09 -18.67 -9.96
N GLN A 72 -17.61 -19.87 -9.62
CA GLN A 72 -18.01 -21.09 -10.30
C GLN A 72 -19.45 -21.44 -9.87
N ILE A 73 -20.31 -21.68 -10.84
CA ILE A 73 -21.69 -22.13 -10.63
C ILE A 73 -21.67 -23.61 -10.97
N GLU A 74 -21.88 -24.47 -9.98
CA GLU A 74 -22.12 -25.90 -10.22
C GLU A 74 -23.48 -26.04 -10.92
N ALA A 75 -23.53 -26.91 -11.95
CA ALA A 75 -24.73 -27.16 -12.75
C ALA A 75 -25.68 -28.13 -12.04
#